data_AF-A0A382JVS1-F1
#
_entry.id   AF-A0A382JVS1-F1
#
_cell.length_a   1.000
_cell.length_b   1.000
_cell.length_c   1.000
_cell.angle_alpha   90.00
_cell.angle_beta   90.00
_cell.angle_gamma   90.00
#
_symmetry.space_group_name_H-M   'P 1'
#
loop_
_entity.id
_entity.type
_entity.pdbx_description
1 polymer ?
#
loop_
_entity_poly.entity_id
_entity_poly.type
_entity_poly.pdbx_seq_one_letter_code
_entity_poly.pdbx_strand_id
1 'polypeptide(L)'
;VYSAIYRRVSFWRLGIFLLIASTALAESADVTHEKLLVNRGFIEIAADKFNVDAQILSAIIFTERTLNYDWTDERLDVVLFSTWKQNSSIGFAQVKVKTAYFIERQFSDSTSVFYPGEKYEALLSVSQTKEELIAKLLSDSLNTCYAAAYLRLMSSRWEREGYPIHTRPEILGTLYSTGLFQRDGSERSPRTNPRANEFGSRVREAAALFQRNGLVTMEQPSGLISKTRFNRLTKCALWGLAFLLFIPSLVIVPMRWVNPEKSSYMLQQIFAGRKIHNMWTPLDEISPYLVLAVIAAEDAQFTKHSGFDVQQIKRALAHNRI
;
A
#
# COMPACT_ATOMS: atom_id res chain seq x y z
N VAL A 1 -27.47 27.72 -18.48
CA VAL A 1 -26.79 26.59 -19.18
C VAL A 1 -25.27 26.60 -18.94
N TYR A 2 -24.59 27.75 -18.96
CA TYR A 2 -23.13 27.82 -18.76
C TYR A 2 -22.59 27.59 -17.34
N SER A 3 -23.38 27.78 -16.27
CA SER A 3 -22.91 27.60 -14.88
C SER A 3 -22.89 26.15 -14.38
N ALA A 4 -23.52 25.21 -15.10
CA ALA A 4 -23.67 23.82 -14.68
C ALA A 4 -22.49 22.92 -15.11
N ILE A 5 -21.67 23.36 -16.05
CA ILE A 5 -20.60 22.54 -16.66
C ILE A 5 -19.27 22.66 -15.88
N TYR A 6 -19.09 23.70 -15.08
CA TYR A 6 -17.79 24.01 -14.45
C TYR A 6 -17.54 23.39 -13.07
N ARG A 7 -18.48 22.59 -12.53
CA ARG A 7 -18.38 22.09 -11.15
C ARG A 7 -18.51 20.57 -11.09
N ARG A 8 -17.46 19.86 -11.52
CA ARG A 8 -17.12 18.47 -11.10
C ARG A 8 -15.80 18.01 -11.74
N VAL A 9 -14.69 18.61 -11.33
CA VAL A 9 -13.40 17.87 -11.40
C VAL A 9 -13.40 16.95 -10.18
N SER A 10 -13.92 15.76 -10.41
CA SER A 10 -14.05 14.70 -9.41
C SER A 10 -12.65 14.27 -8.96
N PHE A 11 -12.37 14.42 -7.66
CA PHE A 11 -11.17 13.99 -6.92
C PHE A 11 -10.73 12.52 -7.14
N TRP A 12 -11.51 11.75 -7.89
CA TRP A 12 -11.35 10.31 -8.12
C TRP A 12 -10.23 9.94 -9.10
N ARG A 13 -9.77 10.86 -9.97
CA ARG A 13 -8.70 10.56 -10.94
C ARG A 13 -7.29 10.58 -10.33
N LEU A 14 -7.09 11.25 -9.19
CA LEU A 14 -5.82 11.22 -8.46
C LEU A 14 -5.65 9.91 -7.68
N GLY A 15 -6.75 9.33 -7.21
CA GLY A 15 -6.75 8.09 -6.42
C GLY A 15 -6.29 6.86 -7.21
N ILE A 16 -6.63 6.76 -8.50
CA ILE A 16 -6.22 5.62 -9.35
C ILE A 16 -4.73 5.68 -9.70
N PHE A 17 -4.17 6.89 -9.84
CA PHE A 17 -2.72 7.08 -10.10
C PHE A 17 -1.88 6.74 -8.85
N LEU A 18 -2.38 7.04 -7.66
CA LEU A 18 -1.78 6.63 -6.37
C LEU A 18 -1.90 5.11 -6.13
N LEU A 19 -2.99 4.48 -6.55
CA LEU A 19 -3.24 3.03 -6.42
C LEU A 19 -2.35 2.16 -7.32
N ILE A 20 -1.84 2.70 -8.42
CA ILE A 20 -0.96 1.97 -9.35
C ILE A 20 0.51 2.13 -8.94
N ALA A 21 0.89 3.28 -8.37
CA ALA A 21 2.22 3.51 -7.79
C ALA A 21 2.49 2.65 -6.54
N SER A 22 1.44 2.35 -5.74
CA SER A 22 1.57 1.53 -4.54
C SER A 22 1.86 0.05 -4.82
N THR A 23 1.70 -0.43 -6.06
CA THR A 23 2.00 -1.82 -6.46
C THR A 23 3.42 -1.99 -7.06
N ALA A 24 4.38 -1.09 -6.77
CA ALA A 24 5.81 -1.21 -7.14
C ALA A 24 6.90 -1.42 -6.01
N LEU A 25 6.60 -1.63 -4.71
CA LEU A 25 7.50 -1.39 -3.56
C LEU A 25 7.66 -2.51 -2.48
N ALA A 26 7.47 -3.82 -2.77
CA ALA A 26 7.94 -4.83 -1.80
C ALA A 26 9.48 -4.81 -1.65
N GLU A 27 9.98 -4.83 -0.41
CA GLU A 27 11.41 -4.94 -0.12
C GLU A 27 11.94 -6.28 -0.64
N SER A 28 13.10 -6.28 -1.32
CA SER A 28 13.68 -7.53 -1.78
C SER A 28 14.09 -8.40 -0.60
N ALA A 29 14.01 -9.72 -0.78
CA ALA A 29 14.42 -10.70 0.21
C ALA A 29 15.87 -10.45 0.68
N ASP A 30 16.76 -10.04 -0.23
CA ASP A 30 18.17 -9.77 0.06
C ASP A 30 18.34 -8.60 1.04
N VAL A 31 17.64 -7.48 0.82
CA VAL A 31 17.73 -6.31 1.71
C VAL A 31 17.14 -6.62 3.09
N THR A 32 16.01 -7.34 3.12
CA THR A 32 15.41 -7.79 4.38
C THR A 32 16.36 -8.70 5.16
N HIS A 33 17.06 -9.59 4.46
CA HIS A 33 18.04 -10.49 5.05
C HIS A 33 19.23 -9.73 5.65
N GLU A 34 19.77 -8.72 4.95
CA GLU A 34 20.81 -7.84 5.51
C GLU A 34 20.34 -7.12 6.77
N LYS A 35 19.11 -6.62 6.80
CA LYS A 35 18.55 -5.97 8.00
C LYS A 35 18.39 -6.94 9.18
N LEU A 36 18.04 -8.20 8.92
CA LEU A 36 18.02 -9.26 9.95
C LEU A 36 19.41 -9.52 10.52
N LEU A 37 20.44 -9.55 9.68
CA LEU A 37 21.83 -9.71 10.11
C LEU A 37 22.29 -8.55 10.98
N VAL A 38 22.02 -7.31 10.55
CA VAL A 38 22.38 -6.10 11.31
C VAL A 38 21.69 -6.08 12.69
N ASN A 39 20.42 -6.48 12.75
CA ASN A 39 19.63 -6.47 13.98
C ASN A 39 19.65 -7.80 14.76
N ARG A 40 20.53 -8.74 14.38
CA ARG A 40 20.57 -10.09 14.96
C ARG A 40 20.68 -10.07 16.49
N GLY A 41 21.53 -9.19 17.04
CA GLY A 41 21.69 -9.07 18.49
C GLY A 41 20.39 -8.66 19.19
N PHE A 42 19.60 -7.76 18.61
CA PHE A 42 18.28 -7.40 19.17
C PHE A 42 17.28 -8.55 19.10
N ILE A 43 17.31 -9.33 18.02
CA ILE A 43 16.46 -10.52 17.86
C ILE A 43 16.80 -11.56 18.92
N GLU A 44 18.07 -11.88 19.11
CA GLU A 44 18.52 -12.87 20.10
C GLU A 44 18.18 -12.43 21.53
N ILE A 45 18.43 -11.17 21.87
CA ILE A 45 18.09 -10.60 23.19
C ILE A 45 16.57 -10.62 23.43
N ALA A 46 15.77 -10.24 22.43
CA ALA A 46 14.31 -10.25 22.55
C ALA A 46 13.77 -11.67 22.67
N ALA A 47 14.29 -12.60 21.86
CA ALA A 47 13.92 -14.00 21.89
C ALA A 47 14.17 -14.62 23.27
N ASP A 48 15.35 -14.38 23.84
CA ASP A 48 15.72 -14.83 25.19
C ASP A 48 14.79 -14.22 26.27
N LYS A 49 14.64 -12.89 26.29
CA LYS A 49 13.77 -12.18 27.25
C LYS A 49 12.34 -12.71 27.30
N PHE A 50 11.76 -13.01 26.14
CA PHE A 50 10.38 -13.48 26.05
C PHE A 50 10.28 -15.01 25.91
N ASN A 51 11.40 -15.73 26.01
CA ASN A 51 11.51 -17.18 25.86
C ASN A 51 10.85 -17.69 24.56
N VAL A 52 11.09 -17.03 23.43
CA VAL A 52 10.55 -17.43 22.12
C VAL A 52 11.69 -17.84 21.19
N ASP A 53 11.36 -18.61 20.15
CA ASP A 53 12.36 -19.06 19.19
C ASP A 53 12.82 -17.89 18.29
N ALA A 54 14.14 -17.62 18.28
CA ALA A 54 14.74 -16.53 17.52
C ALA A 54 14.61 -16.73 15.99
N GLN A 55 14.60 -17.97 15.50
CA GLN A 55 14.41 -18.28 14.09
C GLN A 55 12.95 -18.05 13.68
N ILE A 56 11.98 -18.42 14.52
CA ILE A 56 10.56 -18.11 14.27
C ILE A 56 10.33 -16.61 14.30
N LEU A 57 10.90 -15.89 15.26
CA LEU A 57 10.83 -14.43 15.32
C LEU A 57 11.42 -13.80 14.06
N SER A 58 12.60 -14.24 13.63
CA SER A 58 13.23 -13.79 12.39
C SER A 58 12.38 -14.10 11.16
N ALA A 59 11.77 -15.29 11.09
CA ALA A 59 10.92 -15.70 9.98
C ALA A 59 9.66 -14.86 9.87
N ILE A 60 9.07 -14.47 11.00
CA ILE A 60 7.92 -13.57 11.04
C ILE A 60 8.31 -12.18 10.55
N ILE A 61 9.42 -11.62 11.06
CA ILE A 61 9.92 -10.30 10.64
C ILE A 61 10.25 -10.32 9.14
N PHE A 62 10.96 -11.35 8.67
CA PHE A 62 11.28 -11.55 7.26
C PHE A 62 10.01 -11.56 6.40
N THR A 63 9.02 -12.33 6.82
CA THR A 63 7.78 -12.51 6.06
C THR A 63 6.93 -11.23 6.07
N GLU A 64 6.80 -10.53 7.20
CA GLU A 64 6.15 -9.21 7.26
C GLU A 64 6.77 -8.23 6.27
N ARG A 65 8.10 -8.14 6.23
CA ARG A 65 8.83 -7.19 5.40
C ARG A 65 8.84 -7.53 3.91
N THR A 66 8.80 -8.82 3.57
CA THR A 66 8.81 -9.28 2.17
C THR A 66 7.41 -9.44 1.55
N LEU A 67 6.36 -9.59 2.36
CA LEU A 67 4.98 -9.69 1.89
C LEU A 67 4.23 -8.36 1.87
N ASN A 68 4.39 -7.53 2.90
CA ASN A 68 3.66 -6.28 2.95
C ASN A 68 4.32 -5.29 2.00
N TYR A 69 3.56 -4.96 0.98
CA TYR A 69 3.98 -4.28 -0.23
C TYR A 69 4.10 -2.75 -0.06
N ASP A 70 3.84 -2.24 1.14
CA ASP A 70 3.72 -0.81 1.40
C ASP A 70 4.87 -0.34 2.27
N TRP A 71 5.98 -0.01 1.61
CA TRP A 71 6.96 0.89 2.18
C TRP A 71 7.15 2.04 1.20
N THR A 72 6.36 3.09 1.41
CA THR A 72 6.76 4.43 1.01
C THR A 72 7.83 4.89 2.00
N ASP A 73 9.05 5.05 1.48
CA ASP A 73 10.19 5.79 2.03
C ASP A 73 10.35 5.85 3.57
N GLU A 74 11.39 5.20 4.13
CA GLU A 74 11.87 5.40 5.53
C GLU A 74 12.18 6.87 5.90
N ARG A 75 11.91 7.87 5.06
CA ARG A 75 12.33 9.26 5.27
C ARG A 75 11.33 10.35 4.91
N LEU A 76 10.13 10.05 4.39
CA LEU A 76 9.19 11.11 3.97
C LEU A 76 8.01 11.40 4.93
N ASP A 77 7.80 10.57 5.95
CA ASP A 77 6.52 10.54 6.68
C ASP A 77 6.60 10.88 8.17
N VAL A 78 7.53 11.76 8.55
CA VAL A 78 7.41 12.46 9.85
C VAL A 78 6.53 13.72 9.73
N VAL A 79 6.41 14.29 8.52
CA VAL A 79 5.77 15.61 8.31
C VAL A 79 4.36 15.50 7.69
N LEU A 80 3.99 14.40 7.02
CA LEU A 80 2.69 14.23 6.34
C LEU A 80 1.68 13.30 7.05
N PHE A 81 2.03 12.72 8.21
CA PHE A 81 1.37 11.54 8.82
C PHE A 81 0.51 11.82 10.07
N SER A 82 -0.11 12.99 10.18
CA SER A 82 -0.95 13.30 11.36
C SER A 82 -2.38 12.73 11.29
N THR A 83 -2.90 12.37 10.10
CA THR A 83 -4.32 12.00 9.90
C THR A 83 -4.60 10.49 9.79
N TRP A 84 -3.65 9.66 9.33
CA TRP A 84 -3.81 8.20 9.12
C TRP A 84 -3.38 7.32 10.32
N LYS A 85 -3.05 7.95 11.45
CA LYS A 85 -2.37 7.44 12.65
C LYS A 85 -3.03 6.27 13.41
N GLN A 86 -4.17 5.70 13.00
CA GLN A 86 -4.93 4.78 13.87
C GLN A 86 -4.47 3.31 13.83
N ASN A 87 -3.81 2.82 12.78
CA ASN A 87 -3.48 1.39 12.64
C ASN A 87 -2.13 1.08 11.95
N SER A 88 -1.21 2.04 11.87
CA SER A 88 0.07 1.86 11.19
C SER A 88 0.96 0.80 11.85
N SER A 89 1.58 -0.06 11.03
CA SER A 89 2.72 -0.89 11.40
C SER A 89 3.98 -0.03 11.47
N ILE A 90 4.78 -0.15 12.53
CA ILE A 90 5.92 0.73 12.78
C ILE A 90 7.17 -0.12 13.02
N GLY A 91 8.32 0.39 12.56
CA GLY A 91 9.65 -0.10 12.90
C GLY A 91 10.07 -1.39 12.19
N PHE A 92 11.23 -1.90 12.60
CA PHE A 92 11.88 -3.05 11.98
C PHE A 92 10.99 -4.30 11.86
N ALA A 93 10.28 -4.67 12.92
CA ALA A 93 9.40 -5.83 13.01
C ALA A 93 7.94 -5.53 12.62
N GLN A 94 7.62 -4.34 12.10
CA GLN A 94 6.30 -3.98 11.56
C GLN A 94 5.13 -4.15 12.55
N VAL A 95 5.36 -3.83 13.83
CA VAL A 95 4.33 -3.96 14.88
C VAL A 95 3.28 -2.83 14.76
N LYS A 96 1.99 -3.19 14.78
CA LYS A 96 0.89 -2.22 14.78
C LYS A 96 0.77 -1.50 16.12
N VAL A 97 0.51 -0.20 16.12
CA VAL A 97 0.35 0.60 17.37
C VAL A 97 -0.72 0.01 18.31
N LYS A 98 -1.88 -0.41 17.78
CA LYS A 98 -2.93 -1.06 18.59
C LYS A 98 -2.47 -2.38 19.20
N THR A 99 -1.61 -3.11 18.51
CA THR A 99 -1.07 -4.40 18.98
C THR A 99 -0.09 -4.15 20.12
N ALA A 100 0.79 -3.16 19.98
CA ALA A 100 1.70 -2.76 21.04
C ALA A 100 0.96 -2.30 22.30
N TYR A 101 -0.09 -1.48 22.15
CA TYR A 101 -0.94 -1.06 23.25
C TYR A 101 -1.59 -2.26 23.95
N PHE A 102 -2.15 -3.19 23.17
CA PHE A 102 -2.72 -4.42 23.70
C PHE A 102 -1.70 -5.23 24.49
N ILE A 103 -0.49 -5.42 23.95
CA ILE A 103 0.61 -6.14 24.62
C ILE A 103 0.92 -5.51 25.98
N GLU A 104 1.16 -4.19 26.04
CA GLU A 104 1.46 -3.52 27.33
C GLU A 104 0.35 -3.78 28.36
N ARG A 105 -0.93 -3.70 27.96
CA ARG A 105 -2.05 -3.98 28.89
C ARG A 105 -2.07 -5.42 29.37
N GLN A 106 -1.88 -6.39 28.48
CA GLN A 106 -1.94 -7.81 28.84
C GLN A 106 -0.76 -8.24 29.71
N PHE A 107 0.40 -7.58 29.58
CA PHE A 107 1.55 -7.87 30.44
C PHE A 107 1.39 -7.30 31.85
N SER A 108 0.56 -6.26 32.03
CA SER A 108 0.28 -5.67 33.35
C SER A 108 -0.97 -6.21 34.05
N ASP A 109 -1.79 -7.02 33.36
CA ASP A 109 -3.07 -7.50 33.88
C ASP A 109 -3.02 -9.01 34.15
N SER A 110 -2.74 -9.38 35.40
CA SER A 110 -2.68 -10.77 35.85
C SER A 110 -4.01 -11.53 35.77
N THR A 111 -5.14 -10.81 35.64
CA THR A 111 -6.47 -11.42 35.48
C THR A 111 -6.78 -11.79 34.04
N SER A 112 -5.98 -11.31 33.09
CA SER A 112 -6.21 -11.56 31.67
C SER A 112 -5.95 -13.02 31.26
N VAL A 113 -6.80 -13.55 30.37
CA VAL A 113 -6.58 -14.83 29.70
C VAL A 113 -5.31 -14.84 28.82
N PHE A 114 -4.79 -13.67 28.45
CA PHE A 114 -3.56 -13.49 27.66
C PHE A 114 -2.32 -13.20 28.51
N TYR A 115 -2.48 -13.05 29.83
CA TYR A 115 -1.38 -12.74 30.73
C TYR A 115 -0.27 -13.78 30.62
N PRO A 116 0.98 -13.39 30.28
CA PRO A 116 2.03 -14.37 30.00
C PRO A 116 2.73 -14.91 31.26
N GLY A 117 2.52 -14.29 32.42
CA GLY A 117 3.13 -14.67 33.71
C GLY A 117 3.99 -13.57 34.35
N GLU A 118 4.17 -13.66 35.67
CA GLU A 118 4.83 -12.65 36.52
C GLU A 118 6.24 -12.29 36.03
N LYS A 119 7.00 -13.27 35.57
CA LYS A 119 8.37 -13.08 35.09
C LYS A 119 8.49 -12.10 33.91
N TYR A 120 7.39 -11.78 33.23
CA TYR A 120 7.40 -10.90 32.06
C TYR A 120 6.86 -9.49 32.33
N GLU A 121 6.20 -9.23 33.47
CA GLU A 121 5.49 -7.96 33.74
C GLU A 121 6.41 -6.74 33.63
N ALA A 122 7.63 -6.86 34.17
CA ALA A 122 8.60 -5.77 34.22
C ALA A 122 9.41 -5.60 32.92
N LEU A 123 9.20 -6.45 31.90
CA LEU A 123 10.01 -6.41 30.67
C LEU A 123 9.61 -5.31 29.70
N LEU A 124 8.37 -4.83 29.77
CA LEU A 124 7.87 -3.72 28.95
C LEU A 124 7.23 -2.67 29.86
N SER A 125 7.74 -1.44 29.82
CA SER A 125 7.10 -0.33 30.52
C SER A 125 5.78 0.03 29.87
N VAL A 126 4.78 0.33 30.69
CA VAL A 126 3.43 0.70 30.24
C VAL A 126 3.41 2.19 29.83
N SER A 127 3.12 2.48 28.56
CA SER A 127 3.01 3.85 28.07
C SER A 127 1.76 4.57 28.58
N GLN A 128 1.94 5.85 28.88
CA GLN A 128 0.87 6.75 29.31
C GLN A 128 0.22 7.46 28.13
N THR A 129 0.99 7.72 27.07
CA THR A 129 0.50 8.39 25.86
C THR A 129 0.78 7.56 24.61
N LYS A 130 0.02 7.82 23.56
CA LYS A 130 0.20 7.16 22.26
C LYS A 130 1.56 7.52 21.65
N GLU A 131 2.00 8.75 21.84
CA GLU A 131 3.28 9.27 21.35
C GLU A 131 4.45 8.54 21.99
N GLU A 132 4.38 8.25 23.29
CA GLU A 132 5.39 7.46 23.99
C GLU A 132 5.47 6.03 23.42
N LEU A 133 4.31 5.40 23.18
CA LEU A 133 4.25 4.07 22.59
C LEU A 133 4.83 4.05 21.17
N ILE A 134 4.50 5.07 20.35
CA ILE A 134 5.07 5.21 19.00
C ILE A 134 6.59 5.41 19.08
N ALA A 135 7.09 6.22 20.00
CA ALA A 135 8.52 6.43 20.19
C ALA A 135 9.25 5.12 20.53
N LYS A 136 8.65 4.25 21.37
CA LYS A 136 9.18 2.91 21.64
C LYS A 136 9.24 2.06 20.36
N LEU A 137 8.19 2.09 19.54
CA LEU A 137 8.13 1.30 18.31
C LEU A 137 9.09 1.78 17.21
N LEU A 138 9.58 3.02 17.27
CA LEU A 138 10.60 3.52 16.34
C LEU A 138 12.01 3.03 16.68
N SER A 139 12.24 2.50 17.89
CA SER A 139 13.52 1.89 18.25
C SER A 139 13.53 0.42 17.82
N ASP A 140 14.48 0.03 16.96
CA ASP A 140 14.55 -1.36 16.45
C ASP A 140 14.65 -2.41 17.55
N SER A 141 15.38 -2.12 18.63
CA SER A 141 15.51 -3.00 19.80
C SER A 141 14.16 -3.21 20.51
N LEU A 142 13.45 -2.11 20.84
CA LEU A 142 12.15 -2.20 21.50
C LEU A 142 11.08 -2.75 20.56
N ASN A 143 11.09 -2.37 19.29
CA ASN A 143 10.18 -2.89 18.27
C ASN A 143 10.29 -4.42 18.14
N THR A 144 11.52 -4.94 18.15
CA THR A 144 11.79 -6.38 18.18
C THR A 144 11.30 -7.03 19.48
N CYS A 145 11.48 -6.37 20.62
CA CYS A 145 10.91 -6.81 21.90
C CYS A 145 9.39 -6.90 21.85
N TYR A 146 8.69 -5.94 21.23
CA TYR A 146 7.24 -5.99 21.06
C TYR A 146 6.79 -7.16 20.17
N ALA A 147 7.52 -7.44 19.09
CA ALA A 147 7.22 -8.60 18.25
C ALA A 147 7.39 -9.91 19.04
N ALA A 148 8.50 -10.07 19.79
CA ALA A 148 8.76 -11.23 20.63
C ALA A 148 7.73 -11.38 21.77
N ALA A 149 7.37 -10.27 22.43
CA ALA A 149 6.34 -10.21 23.45
C ALA A 149 4.98 -10.66 22.91
N TYR A 150 4.67 -10.31 21.66
CA TYR A 150 3.44 -10.76 21.02
C TYR A 150 3.43 -12.28 20.80
N LEU A 151 4.54 -12.85 20.31
CA LEU A 151 4.69 -14.31 20.16
C LEU A 151 4.54 -15.04 21.49
N ARG A 152 5.13 -14.49 22.55
CA ARG A 152 4.99 -15.02 23.91
C ARG A 152 3.54 -14.97 24.38
N LEU A 153 2.86 -13.84 24.23
CA LEU A 153 1.45 -13.69 24.58
C LEU A 153 0.56 -14.73 23.88
N MET A 154 0.75 -14.90 22.57
CA MET A 154 0.02 -15.91 21.79
C MET A 154 0.32 -17.33 22.26
N SER A 155 1.60 -17.64 22.49
CA SER A 155 2.03 -18.95 22.96
C SER A 155 1.46 -19.27 24.34
N SER A 156 1.54 -18.33 25.30
CA SER A 156 1.01 -18.52 26.66
C SER A 156 -0.50 -18.73 26.68
N ARG A 157 -1.25 -17.97 25.85
CA ARG A 157 -2.71 -18.16 25.74
C ARG A 157 -3.07 -19.56 25.23
N TRP A 158 -2.37 -20.02 24.20
CA TRP A 158 -2.63 -21.31 23.55
C TRP A 158 -2.17 -22.50 24.40
N GLU A 159 -1.03 -22.38 25.08
CA GLU A 159 -0.50 -23.38 26.00
C GLU A 159 -1.44 -23.61 27.20
N ARG A 160 -2.04 -22.54 27.74
CA ARG A 160 -3.02 -22.63 28.83
C ARG A 160 -4.26 -23.45 28.46
N GLU A 161 -4.67 -23.42 27.20
CA GLU A 161 -5.79 -24.20 26.67
C GLU A 161 -5.38 -25.62 26.25
N GLY A 162 -4.12 -26.03 26.48
CA GLY A 162 -3.61 -27.35 26.13
C GLY A 162 -3.16 -27.50 24.68
N TYR A 163 -2.97 -26.40 23.95
CA TYR A 163 -2.56 -26.39 22.54
C TYR A 163 -1.23 -25.66 22.33
N PRO A 164 -0.07 -26.17 22.81
CA PRO A 164 1.19 -25.46 22.66
C PRO A 164 1.55 -25.23 21.18
N ILE A 165 1.84 -23.98 20.81
CA ILE A 165 2.20 -23.56 19.44
C ILE A 165 3.59 -22.94 19.34
N HIS A 166 4.39 -22.98 20.41
CA HIS A 166 5.70 -22.32 20.47
C HIS A 166 6.69 -22.81 19.40
N THR A 167 6.53 -24.05 18.90
CA THR A 167 7.32 -24.67 17.81
C THR A 167 6.60 -24.68 16.46
N ARG A 168 5.45 -23.99 16.34
CA ARG A 168 4.58 -24.00 15.15
C ARG A 168 4.65 -22.66 14.42
N PRO A 169 5.70 -22.41 13.61
CA PRO A 169 5.89 -21.12 12.91
C PRO A 169 4.70 -20.74 12.04
N GLU A 170 4.02 -21.72 11.44
CA GLU A 170 2.87 -21.48 10.57
C GLU A 170 1.65 -20.94 11.32
N ILE A 171 1.46 -21.38 12.57
CA ILE A 171 0.32 -20.93 13.40
C ILE A 171 0.65 -19.60 14.04
N LEU A 172 1.87 -19.43 14.57
CA LEU A 172 2.35 -18.16 15.11
C LEU A 172 2.30 -17.05 14.05
N GLY A 173 2.78 -17.31 12.83
CA GLY A 173 2.69 -16.35 11.72
C GLY A 173 1.24 -16.02 11.33
N THR A 174 0.36 -17.02 11.32
CA THR A 174 -1.07 -16.80 11.03
C THR A 174 -1.72 -15.88 12.07
N LEU A 175 -1.46 -16.11 13.36
CA LEU A 175 -1.99 -15.27 14.43
C LEU A 175 -1.36 -13.88 14.45
N TYR A 176 -0.06 -13.76 14.16
CA TYR A 176 0.64 -12.49 14.07
C TYR A 176 0.02 -11.57 13.00
N SER A 177 -0.20 -12.12 11.80
CA SER A 177 -0.76 -11.36 10.67
C SER A 177 -2.25 -11.05 10.84
N THR A 178 -3.05 -12.03 11.29
CA THR A 178 -4.51 -11.88 11.41
C THR A 178 -4.97 -11.18 12.69
N GLY A 179 -4.13 -11.18 13.72
CA GLY A 179 -4.44 -10.73 15.07
C GLY A 179 -5.21 -11.78 15.89
N LEU A 180 -5.49 -11.45 17.15
CA LEU A 180 -6.14 -12.37 18.10
C LEU A 180 -7.67 -12.30 18.12
N PHE A 181 -8.25 -11.29 17.46
CA PHE A 181 -9.69 -11.06 17.47
C PHE A 181 -10.26 -10.96 16.06
N GLN A 182 -11.42 -11.57 15.87
CA GLN A 182 -12.21 -11.47 14.65
C GLN A 182 -12.80 -10.06 14.50
N ARG A 183 -13.40 -9.78 13.34
CA ARG A 183 -13.99 -8.45 13.06
C ARG A 183 -15.18 -8.13 13.96
N ASP A 184 -15.85 -9.15 14.47
CA ASP A 184 -16.96 -9.05 15.43
C ASP A 184 -16.48 -8.91 16.89
N GLY A 185 -15.16 -8.87 17.12
CA GLY A 185 -14.56 -8.77 18.46
C GLY A 185 -14.42 -10.10 19.18
N SER A 186 -14.92 -11.21 18.63
CA SER A 186 -14.73 -12.53 19.23
C SER A 186 -13.26 -12.96 19.16
N GLU A 187 -12.79 -13.65 20.20
CA GLU A 187 -11.44 -14.21 20.23
C GLU A 187 -11.27 -15.26 19.13
N ARG A 188 -10.11 -15.27 18.47
CA ARG A 188 -9.62 -16.43 17.73
C ARG A 188 -9.08 -17.47 18.71
N SER A 189 -10.00 -18.12 19.42
CA SER A 189 -9.65 -19.04 20.51
C SER A 189 -8.82 -20.23 19.99
N PRO A 190 -7.93 -20.79 20.84
CA PRO A 190 -7.17 -22.00 20.54
C PRO A 190 -8.04 -23.17 20.10
N ARG A 191 -7.53 -23.99 19.18
CA ARG A 191 -8.24 -25.16 18.63
C ARG A 191 -7.27 -26.33 18.46
N THR A 192 -7.81 -27.55 18.48
CA THR A 192 -7.07 -28.82 18.32
C THR A 192 -6.30 -28.93 17.00
N ASN A 193 -6.88 -28.50 15.89
CA ASN A 193 -6.29 -28.62 14.56
C ASN A 193 -6.30 -27.28 13.81
N PRO A 194 -5.45 -26.32 14.24
CA PRO A 194 -5.41 -25.01 13.62
C PRO A 194 -4.75 -25.10 12.24
N ARG A 195 -5.25 -24.30 11.30
CA ARG A 195 -4.73 -24.23 9.93
C ARG A 195 -4.05 -22.89 9.70
N ALA A 196 -2.92 -22.93 9.03
CA ALA A 196 -2.21 -21.72 8.63
C ALA A 196 -2.92 -21.02 7.46
N ASN A 197 -2.81 -19.70 7.42
CA ASN A 197 -3.11 -18.93 6.22
C ASN A 197 -1.87 -18.87 5.29
N GLU A 198 -1.96 -18.10 4.21
CA GLU A 198 -0.83 -17.92 3.28
C GLU A 198 0.39 -17.31 3.99
N PHE A 199 0.18 -16.30 4.83
CA PHE A 199 1.25 -15.65 5.59
C PHE A 199 1.98 -16.67 6.49
N GLY A 200 1.24 -17.43 7.30
CA GLY A 200 1.80 -18.47 8.15
C GLY A 200 2.54 -19.56 7.37
N SER A 201 2.03 -19.95 6.21
CA SER A 201 2.71 -20.91 5.34
C SER A 201 4.08 -20.41 4.89
N ARG A 202 4.19 -19.12 4.56
CA ARG A 202 5.46 -18.46 4.19
C ARG A 202 6.40 -18.31 5.40
N VAL A 203 5.88 -18.02 6.59
CA VAL A 203 6.68 -18.01 7.83
C VAL A 203 7.31 -19.38 8.08
N ARG A 204 6.57 -20.47 7.87
CA ARG A 204 7.13 -21.83 7.99
C ARG A 204 8.23 -22.09 6.97
N GLU A 205 8.05 -21.65 5.73
CA GLU A 205 9.09 -21.77 4.69
C GLU A 205 10.35 -20.97 5.05
N ALA A 206 10.19 -19.72 5.51
CA ALA A 206 11.29 -18.89 5.97
C ALA A 206 12.01 -19.48 7.21
N ALA A 207 11.25 -20.01 8.17
CA ALA A 207 11.82 -20.67 9.35
C ALA A 207 12.62 -21.92 8.97
N ALA A 208 12.09 -22.77 8.08
CA ALA A 208 12.79 -23.95 7.58
C ALA A 208 14.07 -23.58 6.81
N LEU A 209 14.05 -22.46 6.09
CA LEU A 209 15.20 -21.90 5.40
C LEU A 209 16.29 -21.45 6.37
N PHE A 210 15.91 -20.71 7.42
CA PHE A 210 16.85 -20.26 8.46
C PHE A 210 17.40 -21.42 9.29
N GLN A 211 16.62 -22.47 9.52
CA GLN A 211 17.08 -23.67 10.19
C GLN A 211 18.16 -24.42 9.38
N ARG A 212 18.02 -24.47 8.05
CA ARG A 212 18.97 -25.18 7.17
C ARG A 212 20.29 -24.45 6.98
N ASN A 213 20.25 -23.14 6.79
CA ASN A 213 21.43 -22.37 6.41
C ASN A 213 22.01 -21.56 7.58
N GLY A 214 21.39 -21.61 8.75
CA GLY A 214 21.62 -20.63 9.81
C GLY A 214 21.09 -19.25 9.42
N LEU A 215 21.09 -18.31 10.37
CA LEU A 215 20.86 -16.89 10.05
C LEU A 215 22.00 -16.28 9.21
N VAL A 216 23.08 -17.01 8.96
CA VAL A 216 24.32 -16.53 8.33
C VAL A 216 24.51 -17.27 7.00
N THR A 217 24.53 -16.50 5.91
CA THR A 217 24.83 -16.91 4.53
C THR A 217 23.86 -17.89 3.87
N MET A 218 22.85 -17.35 3.19
CA MET A 218 22.32 -18.00 2.00
C MET A 218 23.20 -17.63 0.80
N GLU A 219 24.05 -18.54 0.31
CA GLU A 219 24.25 -18.58 -1.14
C GLU A 219 22.88 -18.84 -1.76
N GLN A 220 22.46 -17.95 -2.66
CA GLN A 220 21.10 -17.89 -3.16
C GLN A 220 20.59 -19.27 -3.63
N PRO A 221 19.50 -19.81 -3.04
CA PRO A 221 18.79 -20.90 -3.69
C PRO A 221 18.05 -20.28 -4.89
N SER A 222 18.54 -20.61 -6.08
CA SER A 222 18.03 -20.21 -7.40
C SER A 222 16.59 -20.64 -7.71
N GLY A 223 15.77 -21.00 -6.71
CA GLY A 223 14.46 -21.61 -6.92
C GLY A 223 13.34 -21.34 -5.93
N LEU A 224 13.48 -20.48 -4.91
CA LEU A 224 12.48 -20.37 -3.83
C LEU A 224 11.62 -19.11 -3.79
N ILE A 225 11.69 -18.27 -4.83
CA ILE A 225 10.66 -17.28 -5.06
C ILE A 225 10.21 -17.56 -6.49
N SER A 226 8.95 -18.01 -6.65
CA SER A 226 8.21 -17.66 -7.85
C SER A 226 8.29 -16.16 -7.93
N LYS A 227 9.28 -15.66 -8.67
CA LYS A 227 9.24 -14.33 -9.22
C LYS A 227 7.92 -14.36 -9.97
N THR A 228 6.86 -13.80 -9.40
CA THR A 228 6.00 -12.97 -10.23
C THR A 228 6.98 -11.95 -10.77
N ARG A 229 7.60 -12.32 -11.91
CA ARG A 229 8.45 -11.43 -12.66
C ARG A 229 7.48 -10.36 -13.07
N PHE A 230 7.41 -9.28 -12.28
CA PHE A 230 6.97 -8.01 -12.80
C PHE A 230 8.02 -7.69 -13.86
N ASN A 231 7.76 -8.18 -15.07
CA ASN A 231 8.67 -8.11 -16.19
C ASN A 231 9.02 -6.64 -16.37
N ARG A 232 10.26 -6.33 -16.76
CA ARG A 232 10.62 -4.95 -17.15
C ARG A 232 9.56 -4.32 -18.05
N LEU A 233 8.89 -5.13 -18.88
CA LEU A 233 7.70 -4.79 -19.67
C LEU A 233 6.53 -4.19 -18.89
N THR A 234 6.12 -4.72 -17.73
CA THR A 234 4.99 -4.17 -16.97
C THR A 234 5.37 -2.84 -16.32
N LYS A 235 6.62 -2.69 -15.84
CA LYS A 235 7.15 -1.40 -15.40
C LYS A 235 7.22 -0.39 -16.55
N CYS A 236 7.73 -0.79 -17.71
CA CYS A 236 7.75 0.06 -18.91
C CYS A 236 6.33 0.43 -19.38
N ALA A 237 5.36 -0.47 -19.27
CA ALA A 237 3.96 -0.19 -19.62
C ALA A 237 3.33 0.82 -18.67
N LEU A 238 3.58 0.71 -17.36
CA LEU A 238 3.10 1.66 -16.36
C LEU A 238 3.72 3.05 -16.53
N TRP A 239 5.04 3.12 -16.74
CA TRP A 239 5.73 4.38 -17.04
C TRP A 239 5.29 4.98 -18.38
N GLY A 240 5.07 4.14 -19.39
CA GLY A 240 4.53 4.56 -20.68
C GLY A 240 3.12 5.14 -20.55
N LEU A 241 2.25 4.51 -19.76
CA LEU A 241 0.90 5.02 -19.48
C LEU A 241 0.94 6.33 -18.68
N ALA A 242 1.81 6.42 -17.68
CA ALA A 242 2.00 7.64 -16.91
C ALA A 242 2.46 8.80 -17.80
N PHE A 243 3.43 8.55 -18.70
CA PHE A 243 3.91 9.52 -19.67
C PHE A 243 2.82 9.93 -20.67
N LEU A 244 2.04 8.97 -21.17
CA LEU A 244 0.92 9.20 -22.09
C LEU A 244 -0.14 10.13 -21.49
N LEU A 245 -0.37 10.04 -20.18
CA LEU A 245 -1.35 10.89 -19.48
C LEU A 245 -0.75 12.23 -19.03
N PHE A 246 0.53 12.26 -18.67
CA PHE A 246 1.20 13.45 -18.16
C PHE A 246 1.48 14.50 -19.24
N ILE A 247 1.97 14.09 -20.42
CA ILE A 247 2.36 15.01 -21.50
C ILE A 247 1.18 15.85 -22.01
N PRO A 248 -0.01 15.28 -22.33
CA PRO A 248 -1.16 16.09 -22.74
C PRO A 248 -1.60 17.05 -21.63
N SER A 249 -1.47 16.64 -20.36
CA SER A 249 -1.88 17.45 -19.22
C SER A 249 -1.01 18.70 -19.08
N LEU A 250 0.30 18.61 -19.37
CA LEU A 250 1.20 19.76 -19.41
C LEU A 250 0.81 20.82 -20.44
N VAL A 251 0.13 20.43 -21.53
CA VAL A 251 -0.34 21.37 -22.55
C VAL A 251 -1.73 21.90 -22.22
N ILE A 252 -2.66 21.02 -21.81
CA ILE A 252 -4.07 21.36 -21.60
C ILE A 252 -4.26 22.23 -20.34
N VAL A 253 -3.52 21.96 -19.26
CA VAL A 253 -3.71 22.67 -17.98
C VAL A 253 -3.36 24.16 -18.11
N PRO A 254 -2.21 24.56 -18.69
CA PRO A 254 -1.90 25.98 -18.93
C PRO A 254 -2.93 26.71 -19.80
N MET A 255 -3.57 26.02 -20.75
CA MET A 255 -4.57 26.61 -21.64
C MET A 255 -5.81 27.14 -20.90
N ARG A 256 -5.98 26.81 -19.61
CA ARG A 256 -7.01 27.42 -18.76
C ARG A 256 -6.73 28.91 -18.46
N TRP A 257 -5.45 29.30 -18.44
CA TRP A 257 -5.02 30.66 -18.08
C TRP A 257 -4.40 31.40 -19.26
N VAL A 258 -3.79 30.68 -20.20
CA VAL A 258 -3.11 31.26 -21.36
C VAL A 258 -3.77 30.75 -22.62
N ASN A 259 -4.34 31.67 -23.40
CA ASN A 259 -4.93 31.31 -24.68
C ASN A 259 -3.85 30.82 -25.66
N PRO A 260 -4.04 29.71 -26.38
CA PRO A 260 -3.07 29.25 -27.35
C PRO A 260 -2.97 30.23 -28.52
N GLU A 261 -1.76 30.55 -28.98
CA GLU A 261 -1.61 31.48 -30.11
C GLU A 261 -2.20 30.91 -31.41
N LYS A 262 -2.04 29.60 -31.64
CA LYS A 262 -2.47 28.92 -32.88
C LYS A 262 -3.00 27.53 -32.57
N SER A 263 -4.07 27.12 -33.26
CA SER A 263 -4.57 25.75 -33.24
C SER A 263 -3.87 24.90 -34.31
N SER A 264 -3.99 23.59 -34.21
CA SER A 264 -3.50 22.66 -35.24
C SER A 264 -4.08 22.97 -36.62
N TYR A 265 -5.38 23.28 -36.69
CA TYR A 265 -6.05 23.69 -37.93
C TYR A 265 -5.50 25.01 -38.48
N MET A 266 -5.27 26.02 -37.62
CA MET A 266 -4.67 27.28 -38.05
C MET A 266 -3.26 27.07 -38.62
N LEU A 267 -2.45 26.22 -37.98
CA LEU A 267 -1.13 25.88 -38.50
C LEU A 267 -1.21 25.21 -39.87
N GLN A 268 -2.11 24.25 -40.06
CA GLN A 268 -2.32 23.58 -41.35
C GLN A 268 -2.66 24.58 -42.46
N GLN A 269 -3.54 25.54 -42.17
CA GLN A 269 -3.95 26.57 -43.12
C GLN A 269 -2.82 27.58 -43.42
N ILE A 270 -2.01 27.93 -42.42
CA ILE A 270 -0.79 28.76 -42.61
C ILE A 270 0.21 28.03 -43.51
N PHE A 271 0.45 26.73 -43.27
CA PHE A 271 1.33 25.92 -44.12
C PHE A 271 0.79 25.76 -45.55
N ALA A 272 -0.54 25.79 -45.73
CA ALA A 272 -1.19 25.85 -47.03
C ALA A 272 -1.14 27.26 -47.68
N GLY A 273 -0.38 28.21 -47.11
CA GLY A 273 -0.18 29.55 -47.67
C GLY A 273 -1.29 30.54 -47.34
N ARG A 274 -2.26 30.20 -46.47
CA ARG A 274 -3.33 31.12 -46.09
C ARG A 274 -2.89 32.04 -44.95
N LYS A 275 -3.21 33.33 -45.08
CA LYS A 275 -3.05 34.29 -43.98
C LYS A 275 -4.23 34.15 -43.02
N ILE A 276 -3.93 33.99 -41.73
CA ILE A 276 -4.93 33.87 -40.68
C ILE A 276 -4.75 35.02 -39.72
N HIS A 277 -5.84 35.74 -39.47
CA HIS A 277 -5.92 36.73 -38.40
C HIS A 277 -6.79 36.15 -37.29
N ASN A 278 -6.26 36.14 -36.07
CA ASN A 278 -6.95 35.65 -34.89
C ASN A 278 -6.81 36.69 -33.77
N MET A 279 -7.93 37.04 -33.15
CA MET A 279 -7.96 37.79 -31.89
C MET A 279 -8.78 37.01 -30.88
N TRP A 280 -8.24 36.85 -29.67
CA TRP A 280 -8.98 36.25 -28.57
C TRP A 280 -10.00 37.24 -28.02
N THR A 281 -11.27 36.86 -28.03
CA THR A 281 -12.39 37.68 -27.55
C THR A 281 -13.14 36.90 -26.47
N PRO A 282 -13.46 37.53 -25.32
CA PRO A 282 -14.31 36.92 -24.30
C PRO A 282 -15.66 36.46 -24.87
N LEU A 283 -16.17 35.33 -24.39
CA LEU A 283 -17.37 34.69 -24.95
C LEU A 283 -18.63 35.57 -24.79
N ASP A 284 -18.69 36.41 -23.76
CA ASP A 284 -19.75 37.36 -23.47
C ASP A 284 -19.74 38.59 -24.40
N GLU A 285 -18.62 38.87 -25.06
CA GLU A 285 -18.52 39.87 -26.12
C GLU A 285 -18.89 39.31 -27.51
N ILE A 286 -19.04 37.98 -27.62
CA ILE A 286 -19.42 37.31 -28.86
C ILE A 286 -20.95 37.21 -28.94
N SER A 287 -21.52 37.53 -30.11
CA SER A 287 -22.95 37.36 -30.35
C SER A 287 -23.40 35.91 -30.05
N PRO A 288 -24.42 35.70 -29.19
CA PRO A 288 -24.92 34.37 -28.88
C PRO A 288 -25.37 33.59 -30.13
N TYR A 289 -25.83 34.30 -31.17
CA TYR A 289 -26.22 33.70 -32.45
C TYR A 289 -25.03 33.12 -33.23
N LEU A 290 -23.85 33.73 -33.12
CA LEU A 290 -22.64 33.20 -33.75
C LEU A 290 -22.20 31.90 -33.07
N VAL A 291 -22.26 31.84 -31.74
CA VAL A 291 -21.98 30.62 -30.97
C VAL A 291 -22.92 29.48 -31.40
N LEU A 292 -24.22 29.78 -31.52
CA LEU A 292 -25.22 28.81 -32.00
C LEU A 292 -24.96 28.38 -33.45
N ALA A 293 -24.57 29.30 -34.33
CA ALA A 293 -24.25 28.99 -35.73
C ALA A 293 -23.04 28.05 -35.84
N VAL A 294 -21.99 28.27 -35.03
CA VAL A 294 -20.81 27.39 -35.00
C VAL A 294 -21.18 26.00 -34.47
N ILE A 295 -21.94 25.91 -33.37
CA ILE A 295 -22.41 24.62 -32.85
C ILE A 295 -23.23 23.88 -33.90
N ALA A 296 -24.16 24.56 -34.58
CA ALA A 296 -25.00 23.95 -35.61
C ALA A 296 -24.22 23.53 -36.86
N ALA A 297 -23.14 24.25 -37.21
CA ALA A 297 -22.28 23.93 -38.35
C ALA A 297 -21.40 22.69 -38.09
N GLU A 298 -20.89 22.53 -36.86
CA GLU A 298 -20.12 21.37 -36.45
C GLU A 298 -21.01 20.15 -36.17
N ASP A 299 -22.13 20.37 -35.46
CA ASP A 299 -23.04 19.33 -35.02
C ASP A 299 -24.48 19.85 -34.87
N ALA A 300 -25.25 19.73 -35.95
CA ALA A 300 -26.66 20.11 -35.98
C ALA A 300 -27.55 19.28 -35.03
N GLN A 301 -27.09 18.13 -34.50
CA GLN A 301 -27.85 17.27 -33.59
C GLN A 301 -27.32 17.30 -32.16
N PHE A 302 -26.43 18.25 -31.83
CA PHE A 302 -25.77 18.36 -30.53
C PHE A 302 -26.73 18.26 -29.33
N THR A 303 -27.92 18.86 -29.42
CA THR A 303 -28.93 18.85 -28.34
C THR A 303 -29.64 17.51 -28.15
N LYS A 304 -29.53 16.60 -29.12
CA LYS A 304 -30.23 15.31 -29.13
C LYS A 304 -29.37 14.16 -28.63
N HIS A 305 -28.10 14.39 -28.30
CA HIS A 305 -27.20 13.36 -27.80
C HIS A 305 -26.21 13.89 -26.76
N SER A 306 -25.70 13.00 -25.90
CA SER A 306 -24.78 13.35 -24.80
C SER A 306 -23.31 13.42 -25.21
N GLY A 307 -23.03 13.70 -26.50
CA GLY A 307 -21.68 14.01 -27.02
C GLY A 307 -21.22 13.12 -28.18
N PHE A 308 -21.74 11.90 -28.31
CA PHE A 308 -21.43 11.02 -29.44
C PHE A 308 -22.72 10.61 -30.17
N ASP A 309 -22.83 10.93 -31.46
CA ASP A 309 -23.90 10.43 -32.32
C ASP A 309 -23.64 8.97 -32.73
N VAL A 310 -24.03 8.05 -31.85
CA VAL A 310 -23.89 6.60 -32.07
C VAL A 310 -24.64 6.15 -33.33
N GLN A 311 -25.72 6.82 -33.73
CA GLN A 311 -26.48 6.45 -34.92
C GLN A 311 -25.73 6.81 -36.20
N GLN A 312 -25.14 8.01 -36.27
CA GLN A 312 -24.29 8.39 -37.40
C GLN A 312 -23.01 7.57 -37.47
N ILE A 313 -22.37 7.26 -36.33
CA ILE A 313 -21.21 6.36 -36.31
C ILE A 313 -21.58 4.98 -36.90
N LYS A 314 -22.73 4.42 -36.50
CA LYS A 314 -23.21 3.14 -37.05
C LYS A 314 -23.47 3.22 -38.56
N ARG A 315 -24.06 4.31 -39.05
CA ARG A 315 -24.30 4.52 -40.49
C ARG A 315 -23.00 4.68 -41.29
N ALA A 316 -22.03 5.45 -40.78
CA ALA A 316 -20.72 5.62 -41.40
C ALA A 316 -19.94 4.30 -41.44
N LEU A 317 -19.98 3.50 -40.37
CA LEU A 317 -19.39 2.16 -40.32
C LEU A 317 -20.07 1.19 -41.29
N ALA A 318 -21.39 1.26 -41.44
CA ALA A 318 -22.13 0.45 -42.41
C ALA A 318 -21.82 0.85 -43.86
N HIS A 319 -21.59 2.14 -44.13
CA HIS A 319 -21.23 2.66 -45.45
C HIS A 319 -19.77 2.35 -45.85
N ASN A 320 -18.85 2.26 -44.87
CA ASN A 320 -17.43 1.93 -45.08
C ASN A 320 -17.12 0.42 -45.05
N ARG A 321 -18.13 -0.45 -44.91
CA ARG A 321 -17.97 -1.89 -45.13
C ARG A 321 -17.99 -2.15 -46.63
N ILE A 322 -16.80 -2.18 -47.23
CA ILE A 322 -16.54 -2.79 -48.55
C ILE A 322 -16.81 -4.30 -48.46
#